data_AF-A0ABD3URC5-F1
#
_entry.id   AF-A0ABD3URC5-F1
#
_cell.length_a   1.000
_cell.length_b   1.000
_cell.length_c   1.000
_cell.angle_alpha   90.00
_cell.angle_beta   90.00
_cell.angle_gamma   90.00
#
_symmetry.space_group_name_H-M   'P 1'
#
loop_
_entity.id
_entity.type
_entity.pdbx_description
1 polymer ?
#
loop_
_entity_poly.entity_id
_entity_poly.type
_entity_poly.pdbx_seq_one_letter_code
_entity_poly.pdbx_strand_id
1 'polypeptide(L)'
;MGQSFSCAARKITRSVSSIFMGQVEECGNIDKMGQMEVTPFVFKRTGSMYFDEDGDLAHEFYEEVVDESGRTMRRKLKNLKPQGDVALTIPRLNVDFPVVMCEFPYSR
;
A
#
# COMPACT_ATOMS: atom_id res chain seq x y z
N MET A 1 -12.80 53.50 23.05
CA MET A 1 -13.75 53.04 22.01
C MET A 1 -13.15 53.45 20.67
N GLY A 2 -12.83 52.62 19.68
CA GLY A 2 -12.89 51.18 19.50
C GLY A 2 -11.84 50.78 18.44
N GLN A 3 -11.38 49.52 18.48
CA GLN A 3 -10.49 48.95 17.46
C GLN A 3 -11.36 48.15 16.48
N SER A 4 -11.36 48.54 15.21
CA SER A 4 -12.04 47.79 14.15
C SER A 4 -11.09 46.73 13.59
N PHE A 5 -11.37 45.46 13.89
CA PHE A 5 -10.73 44.32 13.24
C PHE A 5 -11.66 43.79 12.15
N SER A 6 -11.37 44.12 10.88
CA SER A 6 -12.04 43.48 9.75
C SER A 6 -11.26 42.22 9.35
N CYS A 7 -11.70 41.05 9.81
CA CYS A 7 -11.19 39.77 9.34
C CYS A 7 -12.07 39.29 8.17
N ALA A 8 -11.59 39.44 6.94
CA ALA A 8 -12.26 38.93 5.75
C ALA A 8 -12.06 37.40 5.67
N ALA A 9 -13.10 36.64 6.01
CA ALA A 9 -13.10 35.19 5.87
C ALA A 9 -13.15 34.80 4.39
N ARG A 10 -12.01 34.33 3.84
CA ARG A 10 -11.96 33.75 2.49
C ARG A 10 -12.60 32.36 2.50
N LYS A 11 -13.77 32.22 1.87
CA LYS A 11 -14.37 30.91 1.60
C LYS A 11 -13.58 30.25 0.48
N ILE A 12 -12.74 29.27 0.82
CA ILE A 12 -12.07 28.43 -0.16
C ILE A 12 -13.05 27.30 -0.52
N THR A 13 -13.73 27.41 -1.66
CA THR A 13 -14.46 26.30 -2.27
C THR A 13 -13.47 25.41 -3.03
N ARG A 14 -12.87 24.42 -2.36
CA ARG A 14 -12.18 23.33 -3.05
C ARG A 14 -13.22 22.30 -3.48
N SER A 15 -13.27 21.99 -4.78
CA SER A 15 -14.10 20.91 -5.31
C SER A 15 -13.65 19.59 -4.70
N VAL A 16 -14.59 18.78 -4.22
CA VAL A 16 -14.31 17.43 -3.69
C VAL A 16 -13.59 16.56 -4.71
N SER A 17 -13.88 16.71 -6.01
CA SER A 17 -13.18 15.99 -7.07
C SER A 17 -11.67 16.30 -7.16
N SER A 18 -11.24 17.49 -6.73
CA SER A 18 -9.83 17.86 -6.70
C SER A 18 -9.04 17.19 -5.57
N ILE A 19 -9.71 16.51 -4.64
CA ILE A 19 -9.07 15.67 -3.60
C ILE A 19 -8.72 14.28 -4.16
N PHE A 20 -9.42 13.82 -5.20
CA PHE A 20 -9.36 12.42 -5.65
C PHE A 20 -8.44 12.15 -6.84
N MET A 21 -7.93 13.18 -7.53
CA MET A 21 -7.08 13.00 -8.71
C MET A 21 -5.61 13.25 -8.39
N GLY A 22 -5.01 12.34 -7.60
CA GLY A 22 -3.57 12.18 -7.55
C GLY A 22 -3.11 11.49 -8.83
N GLN A 23 -2.23 12.14 -9.61
CA GLN A 23 -1.64 11.59 -10.82
C GLN A 23 -0.96 10.25 -10.51
N VAL A 24 -1.25 9.25 -11.33
CA VAL A 24 -0.55 7.96 -11.33
C VAL A 24 0.86 8.21 -11.89
N GLU A 25 1.78 8.61 -11.04
CA GLU A 25 3.21 8.65 -11.35
C GLU A 25 3.79 7.25 -11.10
N GLU A 26 4.31 6.66 -12.17
CA GLU A 26 5.12 5.45 -12.13
C GLU A 26 6.51 5.77 -11.53
N CYS A 27 7.14 4.74 -10.95
CA CYS A 27 8.53 4.70 -10.48
C CYS A 27 8.82 5.32 -9.10
N GLY A 28 9.54 4.53 -8.29
CA GLY A 28 9.61 4.69 -6.84
C GLY A 28 10.59 5.74 -6.32
N ASN A 29 10.30 6.21 -5.11
CA ASN A 29 11.23 6.47 -4.00
C ASN A 29 10.39 6.93 -2.80
N ILE A 30 10.37 6.14 -1.73
CA ILE A 30 9.71 6.50 -0.47
C ILE A 30 10.74 7.28 0.34
N ASP A 31 10.79 8.60 0.19
CA ASP A 31 11.52 9.48 1.12
C ASP A 31 11.09 10.95 0.94
N LYS A 32 9.78 11.26 1.07
CA LYS A 32 9.34 12.65 1.33
C LYS A 32 8.15 12.67 2.28
N MET A 33 8.45 12.96 3.54
CA MET A 33 7.48 13.30 4.59
C MET A 33 6.88 14.68 4.27
N GLY A 34 5.83 14.69 3.45
CA GLY A 34 5.06 15.88 3.09
C GLY A 34 3.65 15.43 2.74
N GLN A 35 2.70 15.71 3.64
CA GLN A 35 1.24 15.55 3.48
C GLN A 35 0.83 14.56 2.38
N MET A 36 0.88 13.25 2.66
CA MET A 36 0.34 12.26 1.72
C MET A 36 -1.16 12.51 1.59
N GLU A 37 -1.59 12.97 0.42
CA GLU A 37 -2.99 12.96 0.03
C GLU A 37 -3.46 11.50 0.09
N VAL A 38 -4.27 11.17 1.11
CA VAL A 38 -4.74 9.80 1.33
C VAL A 38 -5.70 9.45 0.21
N THR A 39 -5.25 8.62 -0.74
CA THR A 39 -6.12 8.10 -1.79
C THR A 39 -7.06 7.05 -1.20
N PRO A 40 -8.35 7.01 -1.61
CA PRO A 40 -9.26 5.95 -1.20
C PRO A 40 -8.83 4.59 -1.73
N PHE A 41 -8.03 4.54 -2.79
CA PHE A 41 -7.59 3.31 -3.43
C PHE A 41 -6.13 3.00 -3.13
N VAL A 42 -5.87 1.73 -2.82
CA VAL A 42 -4.57 1.10 -2.63
C VAL A 42 -4.29 0.23 -3.86
N PHE A 43 -3.20 0.54 -4.56
CA PHE A 43 -2.80 -0.14 -5.80
C PHE A 43 -1.69 -1.16 -5.59
N LYS A 44 -0.98 -1.10 -4.46
CA LYS A 44 0.15 -1.98 -4.14
C LYS A 44 -0.02 -2.51 -2.71
N ARG A 45 0.42 -3.75 -2.49
CA ARG A 45 0.51 -4.35 -1.15
C ARG A 45 1.92 -4.79 -0.87
N THR A 46 2.32 -4.79 0.39
CA THR A 46 3.57 -5.45 0.80
C THR A 46 3.40 -6.97 0.68
N GLY A 47 4.32 -7.62 -0.06
CA GLY A 47 4.38 -9.07 -0.23
C GLY A 47 4.97 -9.77 0.99
N SER A 48 4.52 -11.00 1.26
CA SER A 48 5.06 -11.87 2.33
C SER A 48 5.89 -13.04 1.78
N MET A 49 6.21 -13.00 0.48
CA MET A 49 7.03 -14.00 -0.18
C MET A 49 8.46 -13.49 -0.37
N TYR A 50 9.35 -14.43 -0.65
CA TYR A 50 10.76 -14.20 -0.89
C TYR A 50 11.20 -14.92 -2.16
N PHE A 51 12.19 -14.35 -2.83
CA PHE A 51 12.96 -14.99 -3.89
C PHE A 51 14.19 -15.66 -3.28
N ASP A 52 14.51 -16.87 -3.69
CA ASP A 52 15.78 -17.52 -3.36
C ASP A 52 16.87 -17.23 -4.40
N GLU A 53 17.97 -17.99 -4.35
CA GLU A 53 19.13 -17.83 -5.24
C GLU A 53 18.82 -18.27 -6.68
N ASP A 54 17.86 -19.18 -6.85
CA ASP A 54 17.43 -19.71 -8.15
C ASP A 54 16.29 -18.89 -8.77
N GLY A 55 15.71 -17.97 -8.00
CA GLY A 55 14.63 -17.07 -8.42
C GLY A 55 13.24 -17.67 -8.18
N ASP A 56 13.15 -18.74 -7.43
CA ASP A 56 11.87 -19.32 -7.00
C ASP A 56 11.20 -18.39 -5.99
N LEU A 57 9.87 -18.32 -6.03
CA LEU A 57 9.08 -17.43 -5.17
C LEU A 57 8.25 -18.26 -4.19
N ALA A 58 8.53 -18.13 -2.89
CA ALA A 58 7.80 -18.86 -1.85
C ALA A 58 7.68 -18.05 -0.55
N HIS A 59 6.80 -18.49 0.34
CA HIS A 59 6.73 -17.94 1.70
C HIS A 59 7.89 -18.41 2.58
N GLU A 60 8.37 -19.63 2.35
CA GLU A 60 9.44 -20.25 3.12
C GLU A 60 10.26 -21.17 2.21
N PHE A 61 11.56 -21.23 2.45
CA PHE A 61 12.48 -22.12 1.75
C PHE A 61 13.09 -23.11 2.74
N TYR A 62 13.37 -24.32 2.26
CA TYR A 62 14.04 -25.36 3.03
C TYR A 62 15.23 -25.88 2.23
N GLU A 63 16.33 -26.13 2.91
CA GLU A 63 17.53 -26.74 2.33
C GLU A 63 17.78 -28.11 2.98
N GLU A 64 18.26 -29.05 2.18
CA GLU A 64 18.70 -30.34 2.68
C GLU A 64 20.07 -30.19 3.34
N VAL A 65 20.16 -30.61 4.59
CA VAL A 65 21.42 -30.65 5.33
C VAL A 65 21.74 -32.11 5.61
N VAL A 66 22.95 -32.52 5.22
CA VAL A 66 23.50 -33.83 5.55
C VAL A 66 24.18 -33.72 6.90
N ASP A 67 23.56 -34.34 7.92
CA ASP A 67 24.14 -34.50 9.24
C ASP A 67 24.70 -35.93 9.38
N GLU A 68 25.47 -36.19 10.45
CA GLU A 68 26.03 -37.52 10.74
C GLU A 68 24.96 -38.62 10.88
N SER A 69 23.74 -38.23 11.27
CA SER A 69 22.60 -39.13 11.49
C SER A 69 21.72 -39.34 10.25
N GLY A 70 21.99 -38.65 9.13
CA GLY A 70 21.19 -38.72 7.91
C GLY A 70 20.90 -37.36 7.27
N ARG A 71 19.87 -37.32 6.43
CA ARG A 71 19.48 -36.10 5.70
C ARG A 71 18.26 -35.47 6.36
N THR A 72 18.36 -34.19 6.69
CA THR A 72 17.29 -33.43 7.36
C THR A 72 17.03 -32.15 6.58
N MET A 73 15.75 -31.78 6.44
CA MET A 73 15.37 -30.49 5.86
C MET A 73 15.39 -29.42 6.95
N ARG A 74 16.10 -28.32 6.69
CA ARG A 74 16.14 -27.15 7.59
C ARG A 74 15.62 -25.92 6.87
N ARG A 75 14.95 -25.04 7.60
CA ARG A 75 14.43 -23.79 7.04
C ARG A 75 15.59 -22.86 6.68
N LYS A 76 15.65 -22.43 5.42
CA LYS A 76 16.61 -21.44 4.92
C LYS A 76 16.10 -20.03 5.26
N LEU A 77 16.93 -19.26 5.95
CA LEU A 77 16.64 -17.87 6.35
C LEU A 77 17.61 -16.85 5.73
N LYS A 78 18.71 -17.33 5.14
CA LYS A 78 19.79 -16.49 4.58
C LYS A 78 19.63 -16.36 3.07
N ASN A 79 20.15 -15.25 2.52
CA ASN A 79 20.18 -14.95 1.09
C ASN A 79 18.82 -14.91 0.39
N LEU A 80 17.72 -14.78 1.16
CA LEU A 80 16.39 -14.60 0.60
C LEU A 80 16.12 -13.12 0.34
N LYS A 81 15.69 -12.80 -0.88
CA LYS A 81 15.31 -11.43 -1.25
C LYS A 81 13.80 -11.25 -1.06
N PRO A 82 13.32 -10.26 -0.29
CA PRO A 82 11.89 -10.05 -0.14
C PRO A 82 11.25 -9.66 -1.49
N GLN A 83 10.02 -10.12 -1.71
CA GLN A 83 9.23 -9.77 -2.90
C GLN A 83 8.99 -8.26 -3.00
N GLY A 84 8.87 -7.58 -1.84
CA GLY A 84 8.60 -6.14 -1.77
C GLY A 84 7.15 -5.80 -2.12
N ASP A 85 6.94 -4.66 -2.77
CA ASP A 85 5.60 -4.19 -3.14
C ASP A 85 5.06 -4.91 -4.38
N VAL A 86 3.89 -5.51 -4.23
CA VAL A 86 3.18 -6.24 -5.27
C VAL A 86 2.00 -5.42 -5.76
N ALA A 87 1.97 -5.14 -7.07
CA ALA A 87 0.84 -4.48 -7.71
C ALA A 87 -0.42 -5.35 -7.61
N LEU A 88 -1.53 -4.72 -7.23
CA LEU A 88 -2.84 -5.35 -7.18
C LEU A 88 -3.51 -5.25 -8.55
N THR A 89 -4.04 -6.35 -9.06
CA THR A 89 -4.82 -6.36 -10.31
C THR A 89 -6.06 -5.49 -10.21
N ILE A 90 -6.70 -5.49 -9.04
CA ILE A 90 -7.86 -4.65 -8.74
C ILE A 90 -7.51 -3.81 -7.51
N PRO A 91 -7.65 -2.47 -7.58
CA PRO A 91 -7.36 -1.60 -6.45
C PRO A 91 -8.30 -1.93 -5.28
N ARG A 92 -7.75 -1.83 -4.06
CA ARG A 92 -8.52 -2.08 -2.83
C ARG A 92 -8.82 -0.77 -2.11
N LEU A 93 -9.89 -0.76 -1.32
CA LEU A 93 -10.23 0.40 -0.51
C LEU A 93 -9.21 0.53 0.65
N ASN A 94 -8.76 1.75 0.87
CA ASN A 94 -7.89 2.10 1.99
C ASN A 94 -8.67 2.03 3.31
N VAL A 95 -8.09 1.40 4.33
CA VAL A 95 -8.75 1.13 5.62
C VAL A 95 -9.06 2.42 6.38
N ASP A 96 -8.20 3.43 6.23
CA ASP A 96 -8.35 4.73 6.91
C ASP A 96 -9.30 5.68 6.16
N PHE A 97 -9.88 5.25 5.03
CA PHE A 97 -10.77 6.07 4.23
C PHE A 97 -12.24 5.74 4.54
N PRO A 98 -12.99 6.63 5.22
CA PRO A 98 -14.39 6.36 5.55
C PRO A 98 -15.26 6.34 4.29
N VAL A 99 -15.89 5.20 3.99
CA VAL A 99 -16.81 5.03 2.86
C VAL A 99 -18.14 4.45 3.33
N VAL A 100 -19.24 5.02 2.83
CA VAL A 100 -20.59 4.47 2.98
C VAL A 100 -20.93 3.71 1.70
N MET A 101 -21.20 2.41 1.82
CA MET A 101 -21.71 1.59 0.72
C MET A 101 -23.24 1.64 0.72
N CYS A 102 -23.83 2.02 -0.41
CA CYS A 102 -25.28 2.04 -0.60
C CYS A 102 -25.67 0.94 -1.60
N GLU A 103 -26.69 0.17 -1.27
CA GLU A 103 -27.35 -0.68 -2.24
C GLU A 103 -28.29 0.16 -3.12
N PHE A 104 -28.33 -0.14 -4.41
CA PHE A 104 -29.34 0.45 -5.29
C PHE A 104 -30.50 -0.54 -5.43
N PRO A 105 -31.75 -0.11 -5.22
CA PRO A 105 -32.89 -0.98 -5.48
C PRO A 105 -32.96 -1.27 -6.98
N TYR A 106 -32.74 -2.52 -7.38
CA TYR A 106 -33.04 -2.95 -8.73
C TYR A 106 -34.56 -2.86 -8.94
N SER A 107 -35.01 -1.96 -9.81
CA SER A 107 -36.39 -1.96 -10.29
C SER A 107 -36.61 -3.23 -11.11
N ARG A 108 -37.44 -4.13 -10.60
CA ARG A 108 -37.83 -5.39 -11.24
C ARG A 108 -38.96 -5.18 -12.25
#